data_AF-A0A920WAE2-F1
#
_entry.id   AF-A0A920WAE2-F1
#
_cell.length_a   1.000
_cell.length_b   1.000
_cell.length_c   1.000
_cell.angle_alpha   90.00
_cell.angle_beta   90.00
_cell.angle_gamma   90.00
#
_symmetry.space_group_name_H-M   'P 1'
#
loop_
_entity.id
_entity.type
_entity.pdbx_description
1 polymer ?
#
loop_
_entity_poly.entity_id
_entity_poly.type
_entity_poly.pdbx_seq_one_letter_code
_entity_poly.pdbx_strand_id
1 'polypeptide(L)' 'MDYPFKKLVDENAVYFIALFDFDDADVLNFTINVSLPQGNEQIYLRKQMYRHGS' A
#
# COMPACT_ATOMS: atom_id res chain seq x y z
N MET A 1 -0.27 -13.40 -1.52
CA MET A 1 -0.90 -12.90 -0.28
C MET A 1 -1.64 -11.63 -0.64
N ASP A 2 -2.90 -11.49 -0.23
CA ASP A 2 -3.66 -10.26 -0.42
C ASP A 2 -3.56 -9.39 0.84
N TYR A 3 -3.23 -8.11 0.69
CA TYR A 3 -3.11 -7.16 1.79
C TYR A 3 -4.35 -6.25 1.84
N PRO A 4 -5.28 -6.44 2.79
CA PRO A 4 -6.53 -5.69 2.81
C PRO A 4 -6.28 -4.24 3.23
N PHE A 5 -6.80 -3.30 2.44
CA PHE A 5 -6.83 -1.88 2.80
C PHE A 5 -7.93 -1.61 3.84
N LYS A 6 -7.59 -0.82 4.86
CA LYS A 6 -8.53 -0.22 5.81
C LYS A 6 -8.74 1.25 5.44
N LYS A 7 -10.00 1.68 5.38
CA LYS A 7 -10.37 3.08 5.18
C LYS A 7 -10.34 3.81 6.52
N LEU A 8 -9.57 4.88 6.60
CA LEU A 8 -9.55 5.82 7.71
C LEU A 8 -10.01 7.19 7.20
N VAL A 9 -10.89 7.84 7.93
CA VAL A 9 -11.40 9.18 7.61
C VAL A 9 -10.96 10.11 8.72
N ASP A 10 -10.27 11.18 8.34
CA ASP A 10 -9.86 12.27 9.22
C ASP A 10 -10.52 13.57 8.73
N GLU A 11 -10.45 14.65 9.50
CA GLU A 11 -11.14 15.93 9.23
C GLU A 11 -10.82 16.52 7.85
N ASN A 12 -9.61 16.28 7.33
CA ASN A 12 -9.12 16.87 6.08
C ASN A 12 -8.85 15.86 4.96
N ALA A 13 -8.93 14.56 5.23
CA ALA A 13 -8.48 13.55 4.27
C ALA A 13 -9.12 12.17 4.50
N VAL A 14 -9.15 11.40 3.40
CA VAL A 14 -9.50 9.97 3.43
C VAL A 14 -8.24 9.17 3.10
N TYR A 15 -7.89 8.24 3.98
CA TYR A 15 -6.74 7.37 3.83
C TYR A 15 -7.19 5.93 3.59
N PHE A 16 -6.44 5.21 2.76
CA PHE A 16 -6.55 3.76 2.59
C PHE A 16 -5.20 3.15 2.99
N ILE A 17 -5.17 2.36 4.06
CA ILE A 17 -3.93 1.87 4.67
C ILE A 17 -3.95 0.34 4.68
N ALA A 18 -2.91 -0.28 4.12
CA ALA A 18 -2.67 -1.72 4.23
C ALA A 18 -1.38 -1.96 5.02
N LEU A 19 -1.42 -2.94 5.93
CA LEU A 19 -0.25 -3.39 6.66
C LEU A 19 0.26 -4.69 6.02
N PHE A 20 1.57 -4.81 5.91
CA PHE A 20 2.25 -5.99 5.38
C PHE A 20 3.58 -6.17 6.10
N ASP A 21 3.97 -7.42 6.27
CA ASP A 21 5.27 -7.79 6.83
C ASP A 21 6.31 -7.86 5.70
N PHE A 22 7.56 -7.57 6.02
CA PHE A 22 8.69 -7.70 5.10
C PHE A 22 9.94 -8.14 5.86
N ASP A 23 10.81 -8.89 5.20
CA ASP A 23 12.07 -9.38 5.77
C ASP A 23 13.22 -8.39 5.49
N ASP A 24 14.37 -8.61 6.14
CA ASP A 24 15.51 -7.69 6.08
C ASP A 24 16.02 -7.47 4.65
N ALA A 25 16.00 -6.20 4.22
CA ALA A 25 16.47 -5.70 2.92
C ALA A 25 15.69 -6.17 1.69
N ASP A 26 14.37 -6.30 1.79
CA ASP A 26 13.53 -6.65 0.65
C ASP A 26 13.26 -5.50 -0.35
N VAL A 27 13.35 -5.83 -1.64
CA VAL A 27 12.74 -5.04 -2.72
C VAL A 27 11.36 -5.60 -3.00
N LEU A 28 10.33 -4.83 -2.68
CA LEU A 28 8.95 -5.24 -2.90
C LEU A 28 8.38 -4.62 -4.18
N ASN A 29 7.63 -5.43 -4.92
CA ASN A 29 6.82 -4.97 -6.05
C ASN A 29 5.35 -5.01 -5.63
N PHE A 30 4.70 -3.85 -5.67
CA PHE A 30 3.30 -3.66 -5.33
C PHE A 30 2.49 -3.49 -6.60
N THR A 31 1.33 -4.16 -6.62
CA THR A 31 0.26 -3.91 -7.57
C THR A 31 -0.96 -3.50 -6.78
N ILE A 32 -1.38 -2.24 -6.94
CA ILE A 32 -2.50 -1.64 -6.21
C ILE A 32 -3.66 -1.48 -7.18
N ASN A 33 -4.77 -2.17 -6.92
CA ASN A 33 -5.99 -2.04 -7.69
C ASN A 33 -6.88 -0.96 -7.04
N VAL A 34 -7.27 0.04 -7.81
CA VAL A 34 -8.09 1.17 -7.36
C VAL A 34 -9.39 1.16 -8.16
N SER A 35 -10.52 1.04 -7.46
CA SER A 35 -11.84 1.19 -8.08
C SER A 35 -12.34 2.62 -7.85
N LEU A 36 -12.39 3.40 -8.93
CA LEU A 36 -12.94 4.75 -8.94
C LEU A 36 -14.31 4.76 -9.64
N PRO A 37 -15.16 5.77 -9.38
CA PRO A 37 -16.45 5.89 -10.07
C PRO A 37 -16.32 5.96 -11.60
N GLN A 38 -15.17 6.40 -12.10
CA GLN A 38 -14.90 6.58 -13.53
C GLN A 38 -14.31 5.32 -14.20
N GLY A 39 -13.93 4.33 -13.40
CA GLY A 39 -13.27 3.11 -13.88
C GLY A 39 -12.34 2.49 -12.85
N ASN A 40 -11.90 1.27 -13.15
CA ASN A 40 -10.87 0.60 -12.37
C ASN A 40 -9.49 0.95 -12.94
N GLU A 41 -8.57 1.27 -12.05
CA GLU A 41 -7.17 1.54 -12.37
C GLU A 41 -6.26 0.59 -11.60
N GLN A 42 -5.04 0.40 -12.12
CA GLN A 42 -4.03 -0.43 -11.49
C GLN A 42 -2.70 0.32 -11.47
N ILE A 43 -2.16 0.48 -10.27
CA ILE A 43 -0.91 1.19 -10.01
C ILE A 43 0.17 0.16 -9.69
N TYR A 44 1.31 0.29 -10.36
CA TYR A 44 2.47 -0.57 -10.15
C TYR A 44 3.60 0.24 -9.49
N LEU A 45 4.12 -0.26 -8.38
CA LEU A 45 5.17 0.42 -7.61
C LEU A 45 6.25 -0.58 -7.19
N ARG A 46 7.52 -0.24 -7.44
CA ARG A 46 8.67 -0.96 -6.88
C ARG A 46 9.28 -0.13 -5.77
N LYS A 47 9.49 -0.73 -4.60
CA LYS A 47 10.04 -0.03 -3.42
C LYS A 47 11.06 -0.90 -2.70
N GLN A 48 12.24 -0.33 -2.45
CA GLN A 48 13.22 -0.90 -1.52
C GLN A 48 12.79 -0.58 -0.08
N MET A 49 12.69 -1.62 0.74
CA MET A 49 12.39 -1.53 2.16
C MET A 49 13.68 -1.66 2.97
N TYR A 50 13.74 -0.94 4.09
CA TYR A 50 14.86 -0.97 5.01
C TYR A 50 14.30 -1.07 6.43
N ARG A 51 14.85 -1.96 7.26
CA ARG A 51 14.62 -1.85 8.70
C ARG A 51 15.33 -0.60 9.20
N HIS A 52 14.59 0.22 9.94
CA HIS A 52 15.22 1.25 10.74
C HIS A 52 15.90 0.55 11.93
N GLY A 53 17.22 0.35 11.85
CA GLY A 53 18.00 -0.21 12.95
C GLY A 53 17.87 0.70 14.18
N SER A 54 17.44 0.11 15.30
CA SER A 54 17.58 0.72 16.64
C SER A 54 18.69 -0.01 17.37
#